data_AF-A0A0N5CP87-F1
#
_entry.id   AF-A0A0N5CP87-F1
#
_cell.length_a   1.000
_cell.length_b   1.000
_cell.length_c   1.000
_cell.angle_alpha   90.00
_cell.angle_beta   90.00
_cell.angle_gamma   90.00
#
_symmetry.space_group_name_H-M   'P 1'
#
loop_
_entity.id
_entity.type
_entity.pdbx_description
1 polymer ?
#
loop_
_entity_poly.entity_id
_entity_poly.type
_entity_poly.pdbx_seq_one_letter_code
_entity_poly.pdbx_strand_id
1 'polypeptide(L)'
;MSLKCIPLLFLNMGGEMIYILQQRLQAQNISEEKATRVLTDVLYNFLNEKFMKEIFKLQVICSNQIMRILFEKLANCSIMRLNETSMHKLYDLITMVCKYQLQLSSSPKQLAMITLNHLDGIRKILPNDATLGQLLDKTHHLVGSIDARVNVSILLRSNKQLNTGRFILFPNGNYKLPFGGNPPGQIQYFKDFGIIRTEVFPIRDYSINYESCESKVFFY
;
A
#
# COMPACT_ATOMS: atom_id res chain seq x y z
N MET A 1 -0.08 -4.77 -10.76
CA MET A 1 -0.47 -4.62 -9.34
C MET A 1 0.74 -4.92 -8.45
N SER A 2 0.98 -4.14 -7.39
CA SER A 2 2.15 -4.31 -6.50
C SER A 2 1.99 -5.53 -5.59
N LEU A 3 2.94 -6.48 -5.64
CA LEU A 3 2.94 -7.73 -4.87
C LEU A 3 3.32 -7.55 -3.38
N LYS A 4 3.65 -6.32 -2.97
CA LYS A 4 4.07 -5.97 -1.60
C LYS A 4 3.04 -5.11 -0.85
N CYS A 5 1.85 -4.91 -1.42
CA CYS A 5 0.88 -3.96 -0.87
C CYS A 5 0.08 -4.55 0.32
N ILE A 6 -0.14 -5.87 0.32
CA ILE A 6 -0.97 -6.54 1.34
C ILE A 6 -0.49 -6.28 2.78
N PRO A 7 0.80 -6.43 3.12
CA PRO A 7 1.25 -6.22 4.50
C PRO A 7 0.92 -4.83 5.04
N LEU A 8 1.18 -3.78 4.23
CA LEU A 8 0.92 -2.40 4.63
C LEU A 8 -0.58 -2.15 4.78
N LEU A 9 -1.38 -2.62 3.81
CA LEU A 9 -2.83 -2.47 3.86
C LEU A 9 -3.42 -3.19 5.09
N PHE A 10 -3.05 -4.45 5.30
CA PHE A 10 -3.53 -5.26 6.42
C PHE A 10 -3.16 -4.65 7.76
N LEU A 11 -1.89 -4.23 7.94
CA LEU A 11 -1.43 -3.64 9.18
C LEU A 11 -2.09 -2.29 9.48
N ASN A 12 -2.26 -1.43 8.47
CA ASN A 12 -2.93 -0.14 8.64
C ASN A 12 -4.42 -0.32 8.98
N MET A 13 -5.14 -1.15 8.23
CA MET A 13 -6.55 -1.44 8.52
C MET A 13 -6.73 -2.08 9.90
N GLY A 14 -5.82 -2.99 10.29
CA GLY A 14 -5.87 -3.63 11.59
C GLY A 14 -5.52 -2.70 12.75
N GLY A 15 -4.56 -1.78 12.56
CA GLY A 15 -4.26 -0.72 13.52
C GLY A 15 -5.48 0.14 13.81
N GLU A 16 -6.15 0.62 12.75
CA GLU A 16 -7.40 1.38 12.89
C GLU A 16 -8.50 0.57 13.57
N MET A 17 -8.66 -0.71 13.23
CA MET A 17 -9.61 -1.59 13.90
C MET A 17 -9.35 -1.64 15.42
N ILE A 18 -8.09 -1.84 15.83
CA ILE A 18 -7.71 -1.94 17.23
C ILE A 18 -7.99 -0.61 17.97
N TYR A 19 -7.67 0.54 17.36
CA TYR A 19 -7.98 1.84 17.95
C TYR A 19 -9.48 2.07 18.11
N ILE A 20 -10.28 1.74 17.10
CA ILE A 20 -11.74 1.87 17.18
C ILE A 20 -12.31 0.94 18.26
N LEU A 21 -11.81 -0.30 18.37
CA LEU A 21 -12.23 -1.22 19.41
C LEU A 21 -11.87 -0.68 20.80
N GLN A 22 -10.64 -0.21 21.01
CA GLN A 22 -10.21 0.39 22.27
C GLN A 22 -11.08 1.58 22.67
N GLN A 23 -11.32 2.52 21.74
CA GLN A 23 -12.16 3.70 21.97
C GLN A 23 -13.60 3.32 22.30
N ARG A 24 -14.16 2.29 21.63
CA ARG A 24 -15.52 1.81 21.92
C ARG A 24 -15.62 1.17 23.31
N LEU A 25 -14.63 0.38 23.70
CA LEU A 25 -14.60 -0.23 25.04
C LEU A 25 -14.56 0.85 26.13
N GLN A 26 -13.78 1.90 25.92
CA GLN A 26 -13.70 3.07 26.81
C GLN A 26 -15.03 3.84 26.85
N ALA A 27 -15.63 4.15 25.70
CA ALA A 27 -16.89 4.88 25.61
C ALA A 27 -18.07 4.14 26.27
N GLN A 28 -18.00 2.80 26.32
CA GLN A 28 -18.99 1.96 27.00
C GLN A 28 -18.69 1.77 28.49
N ASN A 29 -17.65 2.40 29.04
CA ASN A 29 -17.22 2.26 30.43
C ASN A 29 -17.02 0.80 30.86
N ILE A 30 -16.47 -0.04 29.96
CA ILE A 30 -16.13 -1.42 30.29
C ILE A 30 -14.94 -1.39 31.27
N SER A 31 -14.97 -2.26 32.28
CA SER A 31 -13.91 -2.34 33.27
C SER A 31 -12.55 -2.62 32.60
N GLU A 32 -11.50 -1.95 33.06
CA GLU A 32 -10.16 -2.05 32.45
C GLU A 32 -9.71 -3.49 32.29
N GLU A 33 -9.90 -4.33 33.31
CA GLU A 33 -9.51 -5.75 33.26
C GLU A 33 -10.19 -6.51 32.10
N LYS A 34 -11.47 -6.23 31.81
CA LYS A 34 -12.20 -6.86 30.70
C LYS A 34 -11.75 -6.30 29.37
N ALA A 35 -11.55 -4.99 29.29
CA ALA A 35 -11.07 -4.33 28.08
C ALA A 35 -9.65 -4.82 27.70
N THR A 36 -8.76 -4.95 28.69
CA THR A 36 -7.43 -5.54 28.54
C THR A 36 -7.53 -6.95 27.98
N ARG A 37 -8.35 -7.84 28.56
CA ARG A 37 -8.52 -9.22 28.05
C ARG A 37 -8.98 -9.23 26.58
N VAL A 38 -9.99 -8.43 26.23
CA VAL A 38 -10.50 -8.32 24.86
C VAL A 38 -9.41 -7.87 23.89
N LEU A 39 -8.68 -6.79 24.24
CA LEU A 39 -7.63 -6.24 23.38
C LEU A 39 -6.43 -7.19 23.26
N THR A 40 -6.07 -7.88 24.33
CA THR A 40 -5.06 -8.94 24.34
C THR A 40 -5.43 -10.02 23.32
N ASP A 41 -6.62 -10.62 23.40
CA ASP A 41 -7.04 -11.69 22.49
C ASP A 41 -6.98 -11.25 21.01
N VAL A 42 -7.47 -10.03 20.72
CA VAL A 42 -7.43 -9.45 19.36
C VAL A 42 -5.99 -9.24 18.90
N LEU A 43 -5.13 -8.70 19.74
CA LEU A 43 -3.74 -8.38 19.39
C LEU A 43 -2.88 -9.63 19.16
N TYR A 44 -3.04 -10.66 19.98
CA TYR A 44 -2.31 -11.93 19.80
C TYR A 44 -2.74 -12.66 18.52
N ASN A 45 -4.02 -12.61 18.16
CA ASN A 45 -4.49 -13.15 16.88
C ASN A 45 -4.04 -12.30 15.69
N PHE A 46 -4.11 -10.97 15.82
CA PHE A 46 -3.69 -10.03 14.79
C PHE A 46 -2.20 -10.16 14.48
N LEU A 47 -1.33 -10.22 15.51
CA LEU A 47 0.13 -10.30 15.40
C LEU A 47 0.68 -11.73 15.42
N ASN A 48 -0.17 -12.73 15.15
CA ASN A 48 0.25 -14.13 15.14
C ASN A 48 1.46 -14.33 14.19
N GLU A 49 2.55 -14.87 14.70
CA GLU A 49 3.82 -14.94 13.95
C GLU A 49 3.70 -15.75 12.64
N LYS A 50 2.97 -16.87 12.67
CA LYS A 50 2.77 -17.70 11.47
C LYS A 50 1.96 -16.92 10.44
N PHE A 51 0.90 -16.27 10.89
CA PHE A 51 0.05 -15.46 10.03
C PHE A 51 0.80 -14.26 9.43
N MET A 52 1.59 -13.55 10.23
CA MET A 52 2.44 -12.45 9.76
C MET A 52 3.44 -12.90 8.70
N LYS A 53 4.09 -14.06 8.89
CA LYS A 53 4.98 -14.62 7.86
C LYS A 53 4.25 -14.89 6.54
N GLU A 54 3.02 -15.37 6.58
CA GLU A 54 2.20 -15.58 5.38
C GLU A 54 1.79 -14.26 4.73
N ILE A 55 1.33 -13.28 5.51
CA ILE A 55 0.94 -11.96 5.01
C ILE A 55 2.09 -11.27 4.28
N PHE A 56 3.32 -11.39 4.80
CA PHE A 56 4.52 -10.79 4.24
C PHE A 56 5.13 -11.56 3.05
N LYS A 57 4.55 -12.69 2.63
CA LYS A 57 4.90 -13.29 1.34
C LYS A 57 4.49 -12.35 0.19
N LEU A 58 5.13 -12.52 -0.96
CA LEU A 58 4.75 -11.78 -2.16
C LEU A 58 3.45 -12.36 -2.72
N GLN A 59 2.37 -11.57 -2.66
CA GLN A 59 1.05 -12.02 -3.08
C GLN A 59 0.25 -10.87 -3.68
N VAL A 60 -0.69 -11.23 -4.56
CA VAL A 60 -1.64 -10.28 -5.15
C VAL A 60 -2.66 -9.90 -4.08
N ILE A 61 -3.05 -8.63 -4.06
CA ILE A 61 -4.06 -8.08 -3.15
C ILE A 61 -5.32 -8.95 -3.20
N CYS A 62 -5.77 -9.42 -2.03
CA CYS A 62 -7.00 -10.18 -1.92
C CYS A 62 -8.22 -9.30 -2.22
N SER A 63 -9.34 -9.92 -2.60
CA SER A 63 -10.58 -9.17 -2.83
C SER A 63 -11.05 -8.49 -1.55
N ASN A 64 -11.81 -7.39 -1.68
CA ASN A 64 -12.40 -6.70 -0.54
C ASN A 64 -13.27 -7.65 0.31
N GLN A 65 -13.96 -8.60 -0.32
CA GLN A 65 -14.74 -9.63 0.37
C GLN A 65 -13.88 -10.51 1.28
N ILE A 66 -12.73 -10.98 0.79
CA ILE A 66 -11.81 -11.81 1.58
C ILE A 66 -11.22 -10.98 2.74
N MET A 67 -10.83 -9.74 2.47
CA MET A 67 -10.31 -8.83 3.50
C MET A 67 -11.35 -8.58 4.60
N ARG A 68 -12.61 -8.38 4.20
CA ARG A 68 -13.74 -8.23 5.13
C ARG A 68 -13.91 -9.45 6.02
N ILE A 69 -14.01 -10.65 5.44
CA ILE A 69 -14.14 -11.90 6.21
C ILE A 69 -12.99 -12.06 7.21
N LEU A 70 -11.77 -11.69 6.81
CA LEU A 70 -10.60 -11.75 7.68
C LEU A 70 -10.75 -10.82 8.90
N PHE A 71 -11.13 -9.56 8.69
CA PHE A 71 -11.35 -8.61 9.78
C PHE A 71 -12.57 -8.95 10.63
N GLU A 72 -13.63 -9.54 10.06
CA GLU A 72 -14.77 -10.07 10.81
C GLU A 72 -14.36 -11.17 11.79
N LYS A 73 -13.48 -12.08 11.35
CA LYS A 73 -12.92 -13.13 12.22
C LYS A 73 -12.01 -12.55 13.30
N LEU A 74 -11.19 -11.55 12.97
CA LEU A 74 -10.29 -10.91 13.94
C LEU A 74 -11.06 -10.11 15.00
N ALA A 75 -12.06 -9.31 14.60
CA ALA A 75 -12.83 -8.51 15.54
C ALA A 75 -13.66 -9.37 16.52
N ASN A 76 -14.06 -10.57 16.10
CA ASN A 76 -14.83 -11.53 16.89
C ASN A 76 -13.99 -12.68 17.48
N CYS A 77 -12.66 -12.60 17.46
CA CYS A 77 -11.81 -13.65 18.03
C CYS A 77 -11.76 -13.65 19.56
N SER A 78 -12.15 -12.52 20.18
CA SER A 78 -12.21 -12.36 21.63
C SER A 78 -13.56 -12.79 22.21
N ILE A 79 -13.70 -12.71 23.54
CA ILE A 79 -14.99 -12.88 24.22
C ILE A 79 -16.03 -11.84 23.79
N MET A 80 -15.60 -10.63 23.41
CA MET A 80 -16.48 -9.61 22.87
C MET A 80 -16.91 -10.01 21.46
N ARG A 81 -18.23 -10.05 21.22
CA ARG A 81 -18.81 -10.32 19.91
C ARG A 81 -19.54 -9.08 19.39
N LEU A 82 -19.27 -8.74 18.13
CA LEU A 82 -19.97 -7.71 17.41
C LEU A 82 -21.13 -8.33 16.62
N ASN A 83 -22.28 -7.65 16.63
CA ASN A 83 -23.37 -8.00 15.72
C ASN A 83 -23.05 -7.54 14.28
N GLU A 84 -23.80 -8.05 13.30
CA GLU A 84 -23.57 -7.78 11.87
C GLU A 84 -23.56 -6.27 11.56
N THR A 85 -24.49 -5.51 12.13
CA THR A 85 -24.57 -4.06 11.91
C THR A 85 -23.33 -3.34 12.45
N SER A 86 -22.86 -3.71 13.65
CA SER A 86 -21.68 -3.11 14.27
C SER A 86 -20.41 -3.47 13.52
N MET A 87 -20.35 -4.69 12.99
CA MET A 87 -19.24 -5.19 12.18
C MET A 87 -19.17 -4.48 10.82
N HIS A 88 -20.32 -4.26 10.17
CA HIS A 88 -20.40 -3.46 8.94
C HIS A 88 -19.87 -2.04 9.17
N LYS A 89 -20.36 -1.37 10.21
CA LYS A 89 -19.90 -0.01 10.58
C LYS A 89 -18.42 0.02 10.91
N LEU A 90 -17.89 -1.00 11.60
CA LEU A 90 -16.47 -1.11 11.89
C LEU A 90 -15.66 -1.20 10.59
N TYR A 91 -16.07 -2.07 9.66
CA TYR A 91 -15.37 -2.25 8.40
C TYR A 91 -15.39 -1.00 7.50
N ASP A 92 -16.51 -0.28 7.48
CA ASP A 92 -16.62 0.99 6.77
C ASP A 92 -15.70 2.06 7.36
N LEU A 93 -15.64 2.16 8.70
CA LEU A 93 -14.77 3.10 9.39
C LEU A 93 -13.29 2.83 9.12
N ILE A 94 -12.82 1.59 9.30
CA ILE A 94 -11.40 1.25 9.02
C ILE A 94 -11.04 1.51 7.57
N THR A 95 -11.97 1.22 6.64
CA THR A 95 -11.75 1.45 5.21
C THR A 95 -11.70 2.94 4.89
N MET A 96 -12.57 3.73 5.50
CA MET A 96 -12.60 5.18 5.31
C MET A 96 -11.33 5.84 5.84
N VAL A 97 -10.91 5.51 7.06
CA VAL A 97 -9.69 6.09 7.66
C VAL A 97 -8.45 5.67 6.88
N CYS A 98 -8.35 4.40 6.47
CA CYS A 98 -7.23 3.95 5.65
C CYS A 98 -7.20 4.69 4.30
N LYS A 99 -8.35 4.88 3.62
CA LYS A 99 -8.41 5.68 2.38
C LYS A 99 -7.96 7.13 2.61
N TYR A 100 -8.38 7.73 3.73
CA TYR A 100 -7.98 9.08 4.08
C TYR A 100 -6.47 9.21 4.31
N GLN A 101 -5.88 8.28 5.07
CA GLN A 101 -4.42 8.20 5.26
C GLN A 101 -3.66 8.03 3.94
N LEU A 102 -4.19 7.20 3.02
CA LEU A 102 -3.63 7.03 1.67
C LEU A 102 -3.71 8.32 0.85
N GLN A 103 -4.82 9.06 0.91
CA GLN A 103 -4.99 10.33 0.20
C GLN A 103 -4.01 11.41 0.68
N LEU A 104 -3.71 11.43 1.97
CA LEU A 104 -2.74 12.37 2.55
C LEU A 104 -1.28 11.97 2.30
N SER A 105 -1.03 10.74 1.88
CA SER A 105 0.32 10.24 1.67
C SER A 105 0.89 10.76 0.35
N SER A 106 1.84 11.70 0.43
CA SER A 106 2.54 12.27 -0.73
C SER A 106 3.70 11.41 -1.24
N SER A 107 4.13 10.41 -0.48
CA SER A 107 5.18 9.48 -0.92
C SER A 107 4.93 8.03 -0.44
N PRO A 108 5.40 7.02 -1.19
CA PRO A 108 5.29 5.61 -0.76
C PRO A 108 5.95 5.32 0.58
N LYS A 109 7.03 6.04 0.93
CA LYS A 109 7.71 5.89 2.23
C LYS A 109 6.81 6.27 3.40
N GLN A 110 5.93 7.26 3.22
CA GLN A 110 4.97 7.65 4.27
C GLN A 110 4.00 6.52 4.59
N LEU A 111 3.67 5.63 3.66
CA LEU A 111 2.83 4.46 3.94
C LEU A 111 3.47 3.51 4.95
N ALA A 112 4.77 3.26 4.80
CA ALA A 112 5.52 2.48 5.77
C ALA A 112 5.58 3.19 7.13
N MET A 113 5.80 4.52 7.15
CA MET A 113 5.78 5.30 8.39
C MET A 113 4.43 5.26 9.11
N ILE A 114 3.32 5.35 8.37
CA ILE A 114 1.97 5.19 8.93
C ILE A 114 1.83 3.80 9.55
N THR A 115 2.31 2.75 8.90
CA THR A 115 2.31 1.39 9.45
C THR A 115 3.14 1.28 10.73
N LEU A 116 4.33 1.86 10.77
CA LEU A 116 5.18 1.86 11.96
C LEU A 116 4.53 2.63 13.11
N ASN A 117 3.91 3.78 12.82
CA ASN A 117 3.15 4.55 13.80
C ASN A 117 1.99 3.73 14.40
N HIS A 118 1.30 2.92 13.59
CA HIS A 118 0.27 2.02 14.10
C HIS A 118 0.84 1.01 15.10
N LEU A 119 1.98 0.38 14.78
CA LEU A 119 2.64 -0.58 15.68
C LEU A 119 3.06 0.09 17.01
N ASP A 120 3.60 1.31 16.94
CA ASP A 120 3.98 2.07 18.14
C ASP A 120 2.77 2.50 18.97
N GLY A 121 1.67 2.88 18.32
CA GLY A 121 0.43 3.20 19.03
C GLY A 121 -0.18 1.95 19.68
N ILE A 122 -0.15 0.80 19.00
CA ILE A 122 -0.59 -0.49 19.55
C ILE A 122 0.24 -0.86 20.80
N ARG A 123 1.55 -0.64 20.77
CA ARG A 123 2.43 -0.89 21.92
C ARG A 123 1.99 -0.15 23.18
N LYS A 124 1.41 1.05 23.03
CA LYS A 124 0.92 1.87 24.15
C LYS A 124 -0.37 1.35 24.76
N ILE A 125 -1.11 0.48 24.07
CA ILE A 125 -2.38 -0.08 24.57
C ILE A 125 -2.11 -1.08 25.70
N LEU A 126 -1.07 -1.90 25.56
CA LEU A 126 -0.68 -2.93 26.53
C LEU A 126 0.83 -2.86 26.81
N PRO A 127 1.32 -1.81 27.50
CA PRO A 127 2.75 -1.53 27.63
C PRO A 127 3.52 -2.58 28.45
N ASN A 128 2.83 -3.28 29.35
CA ASN A 128 3.45 -4.24 30.28
C ASN A 128 3.51 -5.67 29.73
N ASP A 129 2.96 -5.95 28.54
CA ASP A 129 2.99 -7.28 27.94
C ASP A 129 4.28 -7.48 27.13
N ALA A 130 5.26 -8.14 27.74
CA ALA A 130 6.56 -8.43 27.13
C ALA A 130 6.45 -9.35 25.89
N THR A 131 5.51 -10.30 25.89
CA THR A 131 5.35 -11.24 24.78
C THR A 131 4.76 -10.53 23.56
N LEU A 132 3.75 -9.68 23.78
CA LEU A 132 3.21 -8.80 22.74
C LEU A 132 4.30 -7.86 22.23
N GLY A 133 5.14 -7.31 23.12
CA GLY A 133 6.31 -6.51 22.76
C GLY A 133 7.21 -7.20 21.73
N GLN A 134 7.54 -8.47 21.97
CA GLN A 134 8.34 -9.29 21.05
C GLN A 134 7.64 -9.53 19.70
N LEU A 135 6.32 -9.75 19.68
CA LEU A 135 5.56 -9.90 18.43
C LEU A 135 5.57 -8.61 17.60
N LEU A 136 5.44 -7.46 18.28
CA LEU A 136 5.53 -6.14 17.67
C LEU A 136 6.93 -5.88 17.11
N ASP A 137 8.00 -6.23 17.84
CA ASP A 137 9.38 -6.08 17.34
C ASP A 137 9.63 -6.91 16.08
N LYS A 138 9.18 -8.17 16.08
CA LYS A 138 9.24 -9.03 14.88
C LYS A 138 8.50 -8.40 13.70
N THR A 139 7.32 -7.85 13.94
CA THR A 139 6.49 -7.22 12.91
C THR A 139 7.13 -5.93 12.39
N HIS A 140 7.70 -5.12 13.29
CA HIS A 140 8.44 -3.91 12.97
C HIS A 140 9.64 -4.23 12.07
N HIS A 141 10.42 -5.26 12.38
CA HIS A 141 11.50 -5.74 11.52
C HIS A 141 11.02 -6.19 10.14
N LEU A 142 9.86 -6.88 10.07
CA LEU A 142 9.27 -7.26 8.79
C LEU A 142 8.87 -6.03 7.95
N VAL A 143 8.27 -4.99 8.56
CA VAL A 143 7.92 -3.74 7.85
C VAL A 143 9.17 -3.03 7.34
N GLY A 144 10.20 -2.86 8.16
CA GLY A 144 11.45 -2.21 7.74
C GLY A 144 12.13 -2.91 6.57
N SER A 145 11.96 -4.23 6.48
CA SER A 145 12.52 -5.03 5.40
C SER A 145 11.79 -4.90 4.04
N ILE A 146 10.61 -4.28 3.99
CA ILE A 146 9.84 -4.06 2.76
C ILE A 146 10.60 -3.10 1.83
N ASP A 147 11.22 -2.06 2.41
CA ASP A 147 11.98 -1.02 1.70
C ASP A 147 13.33 -1.57 1.19
N ALA A 148 13.97 -2.45 1.96
CA ALA A 148 15.31 -2.95 1.66
C ALA A 148 15.39 -4.07 0.60
N ARG A 149 14.29 -4.76 0.27
CA ARG A 149 14.34 -6.02 -0.50
C ARG A 149 13.67 -5.92 -1.87
N VAL A 150 14.31 -5.29 -2.86
CA VAL A 150 13.98 -5.58 -4.27
C VAL A 150 14.76 -6.83 -4.67
N ASN A 151 14.12 -8.00 -4.58
CA ASN A 151 14.75 -9.22 -5.07
C ASN A 151 14.99 -9.09 -6.57
N VAL A 152 16.24 -9.20 -7.02
CA VAL A 152 16.62 -9.19 -8.44
C VAL A 152 15.81 -10.22 -9.24
N SER A 153 15.46 -11.35 -8.63
CA SER A 153 14.58 -12.36 -9.22
C SER A 153 13.17 -11.83 -9.58
N ILE A 154 12.65 -10.82 -8.89
CA ILE A 154 11.38 -10.17 -9.24
C ILE A 154 11.55 -9.36 -10.53
N LEU A 155 12.70 -8.69 -10.71
CA LEU A 155 12.97 -7.90 -11.90
C LEU A 155 13.07 -8.79 -13.15
N LEU A 156 13.72 -9.94 -13.01
CA LEU A 156 13.79 -10.98 -14.04
C LEU A 156 12.41 -11.57 -14.36
N ARG A 157 11.65 -12.00 -13.33
CA ARG A 157 10.29 -12.55 -13.51
C ARG A 157 9.29 -11.57 -14.10
N SER A 158 9.48 -10.27 -13.84
CA SER A 158 8.60 -9.21 -14.37
C SER A 158 9.07 -8.62 -15.70
N ASN A 159 10.09 -9.20 -16.34
CA ASN A 159 10.71 -8.68 -17.56
C ASN A 159 11.09 -7.19 -17.46
N LYS A 160 11.45 -6.74 -16.25
CA LYS A 160 12.01 -5.40 -16.02
C LYS A 160 13.52 -5.39 -16.13
N GLN A 161 14.14 -6.55 -16.05
CA GLN A 161 15.56 -6.77 -16.25
C GLN A 161 15.76 -8.04 -17.07
N LEU A 162 16.68 -7.98 -18.03
CA LEU A 162 17.11 -9.14 -18.81
C LEU A 162 18.06 -10.03 -17.98
N ASN A 163 18.20 -11.28 -18.39
CA ASN A 163 19.23 -12.21 -17.87
C ASN A 163 20.67 -11.69 -18.06
N THR A 164 20.88 -10.74 -18.97
CA THR A 164 22.15 -10.01 -19.18
C THR A 164 22.40 -8.92 -18.13
N GLY A 165 21.46 -8.68 -17.21
CA GLY A 165 21.54 -7.64 -16.18
C GLY A 165 21.07 -6.25 -16.65
N ARG A 166 20.76 -6.06 -17.94
CA ARG A 166 20.24 -4.79 -18.48
C ARG A 166 18.78 -4.57 -18.08
N PHE A 167 18.45 -3.34 -17.69
CA PHE A 167 17.07 -2.95 -17.39
C PHE A 167 16.27 -2.64 -18.64
N ILE A 168 15.02 -3.07 -18.67
CA ILE A 168 14.04 -2.69 -19.67
C ILE A 168 13.29 -1.49 -19.10
N LEU A 169 13.77 -0.29 -19.42
CA LEU A 169 13.12 0.97 -19.02
C LEU A 169 11.83 1.21 -19.82
N PHE A 170 11.77 0.62 -21.01
CA PHE A 170 10.80 0.90 -22.05
C PHE A 170 10.27 -0.42 -22.66
N PRO A 171 9.32 -1.10 -21.99
CA PRO A 171 8.87 -2.44 -22.41
C PRO A 171 7.96 -2.42 -23.64
N ASN A 172 7.29 -1.30 -23.92
CA ASN A 172 6.42 -1.15 -25.08
C ASN A 172 7.14 -0.33 -26.15
N GLY A 173 6.91 -0.61 -27.43
CA GLY A 173 7.47 0.25 -28.49
C GLY A 173 6.72 1.57 -28.63
N ASN A 174 5.43 1.63 -28.27
CA ASN A 174 4.61 2.82 -28.46
C ASN A 174 4.53 3.66 -27.18
N TYR A 175 5.02 4.91 -27.25
CA TYR A 175 5.02 5.88 -26.15
C TYR A 175 4.13 7.06 -26.48
N LYS A 176 3.08 7.24 -25.68
CA LYS A 176 2.27 8.47 -25.75
C LYS A 176 2.99 9.59 -25.00
N LEU A 177 3.29 10.68 -25.70
CA LEU A 177 3.96 11.86 -25.14
C LEU A 177 3.04 12.64 -24.20
N PRO A 178 3.55 13.52 -23.33
CA PRO A 178 2.73 14.49 -22.60
C PRO A 178 1.97 15.43 -23.57
N PHE A 179 0.90 16.07 -23.09
CA PHE A 179 0.18 17.08 -23.88
C PHE A 179 1.13 18.22 -24.29
N GLY A 180 1.18 18.54 -25.58
CA GLY A 180 2.13 19.50 -26.15
C GLY A 180 3.57 18.99 -26.30
N GLY A 181 3.84 17.72 -25.98
CA GLY A 181 5.14 17.09 -26.19
C GLY A 181 5.36 16.77 -27.67
N ASN A 182 6.50 17.19 -28.21
CA ASN A 182 6.94 16.84 -29.55
C ASN A 182 7.83 15.60 -29.51
N PRO A 183 7.71 14.67 -30.46
CA PRO A 183 8.58 13.50 -30.52
C PRO A 183 10.03 13.95 -30.77
N PRO A 184 11.01 13.32 -30.10
CA PRO A 184 12.41 13.64 -30.30
C PRO A 184 12.82 13.39 -31.76
N GLY A 185 13.84 14.12 -32.24
CA GLY A 185 14.27 14.04 -33.64
C GLY A 185 13.52 14.95 -34.61
N GLN A 186 12.56 15.77 -34.12
CA GLN A 186 11.95 16.83 -34.93
C GLN A 186 12.67 18.16 -34.72
N ILE A 187 13.08 18.80 -35.82
CA ILE A 187 13.63 20.16 -35.84
C ILE A 187 12.61 21.06 -36.53
N GLN A 188 12.13 22.09 -35.83
CA GLN A 188 11.20 23.07 -36.36
C GLN A 188 11.92 24.40 -36.58
N TYR A 189 11.82 24.94 -37.80
CA TYR A 189 12.36 26.22 -38.20
C TYR A 189 11.26 27.28 -38.16
N PHE A 190 11.49 28.36 -37.43
CA PHE A 190 10.52 29.45 -37.22
C PHE A 190 10.98 30.74 -37.91
N LYS A 191 10.05 31.50 -38.48
CA LYS A 191 10.26 32.90 -38.90
C LYS A 191 8.95 33.66 -38.76
N ASP A 192 9.03 34.90 -38.27
CA ASP A 192 7.88 35.79 -38.07
C ASP A 192 6.71 35.12 -37.34
N PHE A 193 7.02 34.37 -36.28
CA PHE A 193 6.09 33.61 -35.42
C PHE A 193 5.40 32.40 -36.08
N GLY A 194 5.71 32.07 -37.34
CA GLY A 194 5.21 30.88 -38.03
C GLY A 194 6.25 29.76 -38.16
N ILE A 195 5.81 28.50 -38.07
CA ILE A 195 6.63 27.34 -38.44
C ILE A 195 6.75 27.31 -39.96
N ILE A 196 7.96 27.43 -40.50
CA ILE A 196 8.21 27.36 -41.95
C ILE A 196 8.49 25.92 -42.38
N ARG A 197 9.27 25.19 -41.57
CA ARG A 197 9.82 23.90 -41.96
C ARG A 197 9.95 22.99 -40.75
N THR A 198 9.60 21.73 -40.93
CA THR A 198 9.85 20.67 -39.94
C THR A 198 10.68 19.60 -40.62
N GLU A 199 11.85 19.29 -40.06
CA GLU A 199 12.68 18.16 -40.47
C GLU A 199 12.61 17.07 -39.42
N VAL A 200 12.51 15.81 -39.86
CA VAL A 200 12.49 14.64 -38.96
C VAL A 200 13.76 13.84 -39.21
N PHE A 201 14.59 13.71 -38.18
CA PHE A 201 15.76 12.85 -38.20
C PHE A 201 15.37 11.45 -37.70
N PRO A 202 15.72 10.38 -38.42
CA PRO A 202 15.44 9.02 -37.98
C PRO A 202 16.21 8.74 -36.69
N ILE A 203 15.48 8.44 -35.62
CA ILE A 203 16.07 7.92 -34.39
C ILE A 203 16.59 6.52 -34.71
N ARG A 204 17.86 6.24 -34.39
CA ARG A 204 18.50 4.95 -34.73
C ARG A 204 17.81 3.72 -34.09
N ASP A 205 17.01 3.94 -33.05
CA ASP A 205 16.21 2.89 -32.41
C ASP A 205 14.83 2.75 -33.08
N TYR A 206 14.73 1.82 -34.03
CA TYR A 206 13.48 1.44 -34.72
C TYR A 206 12.43 0.80 -33.81
N SER A 207 12.71 0.63 -32.52
CA SER A 207 11.86 -0.06 -31.55
C SER A 207 10.90 0.87 -30.81
N ILE A 208 11.02 2.19 -30.97
CA ILE A 208 10.29 3.20 -30.20
C ILE A 208 9.50 4.13 -31.14
N ASN A 209 8.18 4.03 -31.13
CA ASN A 209 7.24 4.94 -31.77
C ASN A 209 6.70 5.94 -30.74
N TYR A 210 6.85 7.23 -31.00
CA TYR A 210 6.27 8.28 -30.15
C TYR A 210 4.95 8.76 -30.75
N GLU A 211 3.86 8.59 -30.00
CA GLU A 211 2.51 9.05 -30.35
C GLU A 211 2.23 10.39 -29.65
N SER A 212 1.78 11.40 -30.40
CA SER A 212 1.34 12.67 -29.82
C SER A 212 0.08 12.47 -28.97
N CYS A 213 0.00 13.13 -27.81
CA CYS A 213 -1.19 13.05 -26.97
C CYS A 213 -2.32 13.94 -27.49
N GLU A 214 -3.38 13.32 -28.00
CA GLU A 214 -4.59 14.00 -28.52
C GLU A 214 -5.54 14.50 -27.41
N SER A 215 -5.40 14.02 -26.18
CA SER A 215 -6.30 14.38 -25.08
C SER A 215 -5.82 15.64 -24.36
N LYS A 216 -6.52 16.77 -24.55
CA LYS A 216 -6.45 17.93 -23.66
C LYS A 216 -6.99 17.53 -22.28
N VAL A 217 -6.12 17.20 -21.34
CA VAL A 217 -6.51 17.11 -19.94
C VAL A 217 -6.51 18.53 -19.38
N PHE A 218 -7.68 19.16 -19.36
CA PHE A 218 -7.88 20.38 -18.58
C PHE A 218 -7.77 20.01 -17.10
N PHE A 219 -6.72 20.49 -16.44
CA PHE A 219 -6.74 20.60 -14.98
C PHE A 219 -7.51 21.87 -14.65
N TYR A 220 -8.74 21.73 -14.18
CA TYR A 220 -9.50 22.78 -13.52
C TYR A 220 -9.07 22.87 -12.06
#